data_AF-A0A7S4RXJ2-F1
#
_entry.id   AF-A0A7S4RXJ2-F1
#
_cell.length_a   1.000
_cell.length_b   1.000
_cell.length_c   1.000
_cell.angle_alpha   90.00
_cell.angle_beta   90.00
_cell.angle_gamma   90.00
#
_symmetry.space_group_name_H-M   'P 1'
#
loop_
_entity.id
_entity.type
_entity.pdbx_description
1 polymer ?
#
loop_
_entity_poly.entity_id
_entity_poly.type
_entity_poly.pdbx_seq_one_letter_code
_entity_poly.pdbx_strand_id
1 'polypeptide(L)'
;VMDKYTAMTKALISSVDVDAFRVDTPMQVPLPFFKGWAPAIREHAKSLGKENFMIFGEFFVSPERYATMTGRGRDRTMYGQDSFIPGPPTLKGGIVYSYYWYMFTAMVHDEPQYANGYELAYTNEHRMLDLYDPLTNRTEYGMLNFCNNHDNWRLQSMTGNAEFHMCLAVITFWPGIPLHYAGDEQDFNTPGTALDGWAREELGVSMAWQAMRTTSDGNPADVDNFDMTKASYRHIQRLNALRREYLGAFEREECDVLHYPPENIPDVLIFTRGCTPAERVTV
;
A
#
# COMPACT_ATOMS: atom_id res chain seq x y z
N VAL A 1 24.26 -15.62 9.89
CA VAL A 1 22.77 -15.60 9.73
C VAL A 1 22.37 -14.91 8.45
N MET A 2 22.81 -13.66 8.20
CA MET A 2 22.54 -12.93 6.95
C MET A 2 22.82 -13.75 5.68
N ASP A 3 23.97 -14.44 5.59
CA ASP A 3 24.31 -15.24 4.40
C ASP A 3 23.28 -16.33 4.07
N LYS A 4 22.68 -16.94 5.11
CA LYS A 4 21.63 -17.95 4.92
C LYS A 4 20.36 -17.33 4.35
N TYR A 5 19.95 -16.16 4.85
CA TYR A 5 18.82 -15.41 4.30
C TYR A 5 19.12 -14.97 2.86
N THR A 6 20.31 -14.44 2.59
CA THR A 6 20.71 -14.06 1.23
C THR A 6 20.66 -15.26 0.27
N ALA A 7 21.23 -16.40 0.65
CA ALA A 7 21.22 -17.60 -0.19
C ALA A 7 19.78 -18.12 -0.45
N MET A 8 18.96 -18.18 0.60
CA MET A 8 17.56 -18.63 0.51
C MET A 8 16.74 -17.69 -0.39
N THR A 9 16.85 -16.37 -0.20
CA THR A 9 16.11 -15.40 -1.00
C THR A 9 16.55 -15.44 -2.47
N LYS A 10 17.85 -15.57 -2.76
CA LYS A 10 18.33 -15.75 -4.15
C LYS A 10 17.78 -17.03 -4.78
N ALA A 11 17.75 -18.12 -4.02
CA ALA A 11 17.17 -19.38 -4.49
C ALA A 11 15.68 -19.25 -4.82
N LEU A 12 14.91 -18.49 -4.03
CA LEU A 12 13.50 -18.19 -4.34
C LEU A 12 13.36 -17.45 -5.68
N ILE A 13 14.14 -16.38 -5.91
CA ILE A 13 14.08 -15.66 -7.19
C ILE A 13 14.41 -16.62 -8.35
N SER A 14 15.46 -17.42 -8.22
CA SER A 14 15.88 -18.33 -9.30
C SER A 14 14.95 -19.52 -9.54
N SER A 15 14.24 -19.99 -8.51
CA SER A 15 13.42 -21.21 -8.62
C SER A 15 11.97 -20.95 -9.01
N VAL A 16 11.41 -19.80 -8.62
CA VAL A 16 10.00 -19.48 -8.85
C VAL A 16 9.77 -18.15 -9.57
N ASP A 17 10.84 -17.48 -10.01
CA ASP A 17 10.78 -16.28 -10.86
C ASP A 17 9.97 -15.10 -10.29
N VAL A 18 9.96 -14.94 -8.95
CA VAL A 18 9.29 -13.79 -8.30
C VAL A 18 9.88 -12.45 -8.76
N ASP A 19 9.07 -11.39 -8.72
CA ASP A 19 9.46 -10.03 -9.17
C ASP A 19 9.71 -9.04 -8.02
N ALA A 20 9.31 -9.40 -6.80
CA ALA A 20 9.42 -8.54 -5.63
C ALA A 20 9.34 -9.34 -4.32
N PHE A 21 9.66 -8.69 -3.20
CA PHE A 21 9.40 -9.20 -1.85
C PHE A 21 8.70 -8.17 -0.96
N ARG A 22 7.62 -8.61 -0.29
CA ARG A 22 7.09 -8.00 0.93
C ARG A 22 7.84 -8.57 2.13
N VAL A 23 8.45 -7.71 2.93
CA VAL A 23 9.18 -8.08 4.15
C VAL A 23 8.25 -7.91 5.34
N ASP A 24 8.01 -9.02 6.04
CA ASP A 24 7.28 -9.03 7.31
C ASP A 24 8.10 -8.35 8.41
N THR A 25 7.42 -7.59 9.27
CA THR A 25 7.98 -7.01 10.50
C THR A 25 9.42 -6.44 10.37
N PRO A 26 9.73 -5.64 9.33
CA PRO A 26 11.10 -5.18 9.04
C PRO A 26 11.70 -4.37 10.19
N MET A 27 10.86 -3.76 11.03
CA MET A 27 11.27 -2.96 12.18
C MET A 27 11.86 -3.77 13.35
N GLN A 28 11.72 -5.09 13.30
CA GLN A 28 12.33 -6.03 14.25
C GLN A 28 13.71 -6.51 13.79
N VAL A 29 14.14 -6.13 12.59
CA VAL A 29 15.42 -6.52 11.99
C VAL A 29 16.35 -5.30 11.95
N PRO A 30 17.62 -5.43 12.40
CA PRO A 30 18.51 -4.29 12.48
C PRO A 30 18.91 -3.79 11.08
N LEU A 31 18.95 -2.47 10.88
CA LEU A 31 19.30 -1.83 9.60
C LEU A 31 20.56 -2.39 8.90
N PRO A 32 21.66 -2.74 9.59
CA PRO A 32 22.83 -3.37 8.96
C PRO A 32 22.51 -4.65 8.18
N PHE A 33 21.51 -5.43 8.59
CA PHE A 33 21.05 -6.59 7.82
C PHE A 33 20.55 -6.15 6.44
N PHE A 34 19.65 -5.16 6.38
CA PHE A 34 19.10 -4.70 5.11
C PHE A 34 20.14 -4.03 4.22
N LYS A 35 21.12 -3.33 4.81
CA LYS A 35 22.24 -2.73 4.07
C LYS A 35 23.10 -3.78 3.35
N GLY A 36 23.17 -5.01 3.86
CA GLY A 36 23.86 -6.12 3.19
C GLY A 36 22.94 -6.96 2.29
N TRP A 37 21.76 -7.31 2.80
CA TRP A 37 20.83 -8.22 2.13
C TRP A 37 20.18 -7.57 0.90
N ALA A 38 19.57 -6.39 1.02
CA ALA A 38 18.79 -5.81 -0.07
C ALA A 38 19.60 -5.56 -1.36
N PRO A 39 20.85 -5.02 -1.31
CA PRO A 39 21.69 -4.90 -2.49
C PRO A 39 22.04 -6.25 -3.11
N ALA A 40 22.38 -7.25 -2.30
CA ALA A 40 22.72 -8.59 -2.79
C ALA A 40 21.54 -9.28 -3.49
N ILE A 41 20.31 -9.03 -3.03
CA ILE A 41 19.09 -9.54 -3.67
C ILE A 41 18.82 -8.83 -4.99
N ARG A 42 18.91 -7.49 -5.03
CA ARG A 42 18.75 -6.72 -6.28
C ARG A 42 19.81 -7.06 -7.32
N GLU A 43 21.05 -7.26 -6.91
CA GLU A 43 22.13 -7.70 -7.82
C GLU A 43 21.82 -9.06 -8.44
N HIS A 44 21.34 -10.02 -7.64
CA HIS A 44 20.94 -11.34 -8.14
C HIS A 44 19.73 -11.25 -9.07
N ALA A 45 18.71 -10.48 -8.70
CA ALA A 45 17.55 -10.24 -9.55
C ALA A 45 17.95 -9.61 -10.89
N LYS A 46 18.83 -8.60 -10.86
CA LYS A 46 19.40 -7.98 -12.06
C LYS A 46 20.16 -8.96 -12.93
N SER A 47 20.92 -9.90 -12.34
CA SER A 47 21.60 -10.96 -13.10
C SER A 47 20.62 -11.88 -13.87
N LEU A 48 19.35 -11.89 -13.47
CA LEU A 48 18.25 -12.61 -14.11
C LEU A 48 17.36 -11.69 -14.97
N GLY A 49 17.79 -10.45 -15.24
CA GLY A 49 17.07 -9.50 -16.09
C GLY A 49 16.00 -8.67 -15.37
N LYS A 50 15.87 -8.77 -14.04
CA LYS A 50 14.90 -7.98 -13.25
C LYS A 50 15.55 -6.69 -12.76
N GLU A 51 15.52 -5.66 -13.60
CA GLU A 51 16.22 -4.37 -13.36
C GLU A 51 15.57 -3.48 -12.28
N ASN A 52 14.29 -3.67 -11.97
CA ASN A 52 13.54 -2.88 -10.99
C ASN A 52 12.94 -3.76 -9.87
N PHE A 53 13.75 -4.66 -9.31
CA PHE A 53 13.28 -5.60 -8.29
C PHE A 53 12.89 -4.88 -6.98
N MET A 54 11.59 -4.90 -6.66
CA MET A 54 11.05 -4.17 -5.51
C MET A 54 11.20 -4.98 -4.23
N ILE A 55 11.66 -4.32 -3.18
CA ILE A 55 11.67 -4.86 -1.81
C ILE A 55 10.99 -3.81 -0.94
N PHE A 56 9.87 -4.17 -0.34
CA PHE A 56 9.09 -3.26 0.51
C PHE A 56 8.75 -3.90 1.84
N GLY A 57 8.60 -3.08 2.87
CA GLY A 57 8.33 -3.53 4.22
C GLY A 57 6.88 -3.38 4.63
N GLU A 58 6.49 -4.04 5.71
CA GLU A 58 5.34 -3.62 6.50
C GLU A 58 5.75 -2.55 7.53
N PHE A 59 5.21 -1.35 7.42
CA PHE A 59 5.55 -0.23 8.30
C PHE A 59 4.43 0.05 9.31
N PHE A 60 4.33 -0.83 10.31
CA PHE A 60 3.48 -0.64 11.49
C PHE A 60 4.16 0.26 12.55
N VAL A 61 4.71 1.40 12.13
CA VAL A 61 5.42 2.37 12.97
C VAL A 61 5.27 3.78 12.40
N SER A 62 5.73 4.80 13.12
CA SER A 62 5.69 6.18 12.63
C SER A 62 6.63 6.40 11.42
N PRO A 63 6.32 7.41 10.57
CA PRO A 63 7.16 7.79 9.43
C PRO A 63 8.63 8.01 9.76
N GLU A 64 8.93 8.65 10.89
CA GLU A 64 10.31 8.89 11.29
C GLU A 64 11.09 7.61 11.52
N ARG A 65 10.41 6.54 11.92
CA ARG A 65 11.07 5.27 12.22
C ARG A 65 11.32 4.48 10.94
N TYR A 66 10.32 4.29 10.08
CA TYR A 66 10.53 3.51 8.86
C TYR A 66 11.35 4.26 7.80
N ALA A 67 11.35 5.60 7.79
CA ALA A 67 12.22 6.37 6.91
C ALA A 67 13.69 5.95 7.08
N THR A 68 14.13 5.69 8.32
CA THR A 68 15.50 5.20 8.60
C THR A 68 15.81 3.81 8.04
N MET A 69 14.77 3.05 7.69
CA MET A 69 14.86 1.71 7.09
C MET A 69 14.82 1.74 5.57
N THR A 70 14.58 2.91 4.98
CA THR A 70 14.79 3.17 3.56
C THR A 70 16.24 3.61 3.34
N GLY A 71 16.88 3.16 2.27
CA GLY A 71 18.32 3.40 2.12
C GLY A 71 18.67 4.79 1.59
N ARG A 72 17.67 5.66 1.49
CA ARG A 72 17.75 7.09 1.21
C ARG A 72 16.73 7.89 2.03
N GLY A 73 16.43 7.44 3.24
CA GLY A 73 15.59 8.21 4.16
C GLY A 73 16.37 9.31 4.88
N ARG A 74 15.64 10.14 5.61
CA ARG A 74 16.15 11.20 6.47
C ARG A 74 15.81 10.90 7.92
N ASP A 75 16.74 11.19 8.82
CA ASP A 75 16.40 11.37 10.24
C ASP A 75 15.99 12.82 10.51
N ARG A 76 15.49 13.08 11.73
CA ARG A 76 14.99 14.40 12.12
C ARG A 76 16.01 15.54 11.96
N THR A 77 17.31 15.26 12.05
CA THR A 77 18.36 16.28 11.90
C THR A 77 18.62 16.67 10.45
N MET A 78 18.13 15.87 9.49
CA MET A 78 18.30 16.05 8.04
C MET A 78 17.07 16.68 7.37
N TYR A 79 15.97 16.91 8.08
CA TYR A 79 14.75 17.45 7.48
C TYR A 79 14.98 18.85 6.90
N GLY A 80 14.53 19.05 5.67
CA GLY A 80 14.73 20.31 4.92
C GLY A 80 16.13 20.48 4.33
N GLN A 81 17.00 19.47 4.43
CA GLN A 81 18.33 19.48 3.81
C GLN A 81 18.38 18.48 2.64
N ASP A 82 19.26 18.78 1.69
CA ASP A 82 19.65 17.83 0.63
C ASP A 82 20.69 16.83 1.16
N SER A 83 20.31 16.11 2.22
CA SER A 83 21.14 15.09 2.86
C SER A 83 20.28 13.90 3.27
N PHE A 84 20.89 12.72 3.24
CA PHE A 84 20.22 11.44 3.46
C PHE A 84 21.07 10.56 4.35
N ILE A 85 20.43 9.58 5.00
CA ILE A 85 21.11 8.55 5.78
C ILE A 85 22.09 7.82 4.85
N PRO A 86 23.39 7.78 5.17
CA PRO A 86 24.38 7.20 4.29
C PRO A 86 24.23 5.68 4.21
N GLY A 87 24.37 5.14 3.02
CA GLY A 87 24.36 3.72 2.76
C GLY A 87 23.73 3.35 1.42
N PRO A 88 23.69 2.06 1.09
CA PRO A 88 22.98 1.58 -0.09
C PRO A 88 21.46 1.63 0.13
N PRO A 89 20.66 1.76 -0.95
CA PRO A 89 19.21 1.57 -0.91
C PRO A 89 18.80 0.24 -0.26
N THR A 90 17.93 0.30 0.75
CA THR A 90 17.42 -0.87 1.49
C THR A 90 15.99 -1.19 1.10
N LEU A 91 14.98 -0.84 1.90
CA LEU A 91 13.57 -0.98 1.55
C LEU A 91 13.17 0.20 0.65
N LYS A 92 12.57 -0.09 -0.52
CA LYS A 92 12.15 0.91 -1.50
C LYS A 92 10.93 1.71 -1.03
N GLY A 93 10.10 1.08 -0.20
CA GLY A 93 8.92 1.65 0.42
C GLY A 93 8.27 0.62 1.32
N GLY A 94 6.99 0.79 1.62
CA GLY A 94 6.27 -0.15 2.46
C GLY A 94 4.79 0.11 2.56
N ILE A 95 4.10 -0.87 3.15
CA ILE A 95 2.70 -0.77 3.55
C ILE A 95 2.62 0.18 4.74
N VAL A 96 1.92 1.29 4.57
CA VAL A 96 1.88 2.39 5.54
C VAL A 96 0.52 2.46 6.23
N TYR A 97 0.54 2.32 7.57
CA TYR A 97 -0.70 2.25 8.37
C TYR A 97 -1.29 3.62 8.70
N SER A 98 -0.56 4.71 8.54
CA SER A 98 -1.06 6.06 8.85
C SER A 98 -2.32 6.39 8.03
N TYR A 99 -2.29 6.14 6.72
CA TYR A 99 -3.44 6.33 5.83
C TYR A 99 -4.63 5.46 6.21
N TYR A 100 -4.37 4.18 6.50
CA TYR A 100 -5.40 3.26 6.98
C TYR A 100 -6.09 3.81 8.23
N TRP A 101 -5.33 4.24 9.24
CA TRP A 101 -5.91 4.73 10.50
C TRP A 101 -6.69 6.05 10.32
N TYR A 102 -6.23 6.97 9.47
CA TYR A 102 -7.01 8.17 9.18
C TYR A 102 -8.35 7.86 8.49
N MET A 103 -8.33 6.96 7.50
CA MET A 103 -9.55 6.51 6.81
C MET A 103 -10.48 5.75 7.76
N PHE A 104 -9.91 4.84 8.55
CA PHE A 104 -10.63 4.02 9.51
C PHE A 104 -11.31 4.90 10.56
N THR A 105 -10.60 5.86 11.17
CA THR A 105 -11.22 6.76 12.15
C THR A 105 -12.30 7.63 11.51
N ALA A 106 -12.07 8.17 10.31
CA ALA A 106 -13.08 8.96 9.62
C ALA A 106 -14.36 8.17 9.33
N MET A 107 -14.26 6.93 8.85
CA MET A 107 -15.41 6.14 8.41
C MET A 107 -16.03 5.26 9.50
N VAL A 108 -15.21 4.61 10.33
CA VAL A 108 -15.67 3.61 11.33
C VAL A 108 -16.02 4.25 12.66
N HIS A 109 -15.29 5.30 13.06
CA HIS A 109 -15.57 6.04 14.29
C HIS A 109 -16.50 7.24 14.08
N ASP A 110 -16.96 7.49 12.85
CA ASP A 110 -17.82 8.63 12.49
C ASP A 110 -17.17 9.96 12.90
N GLU A 111 -15.85 10.07 12.69
CA GLU A 111 -15.02 11.24 13.00
C GLU A 111 -14.43 11.84 11.71
N PRO A 112 -15.26 12.40 10.82
CA PRO A 112 -14.85 12.77 9.46
C PRO A 112 -13.74 13.83 9.40
N GLN A 113 -13.51 14.60 10.46
CA GLN A 113 -12.39 15.52 10.59
C GLN A 113 -11.01 14.84 10.41
N TYR A 114 -10.93 13.51 10.58
CA TYR A 114 -9.70 12.74 10.35
C TYR A 114 -9.35 12.54 8.87
N ALA A 115 -10.27 12.83 7.94
CA ALA A 115 -9.99 12.78 6.50
C ALA A 115 -8.80 13.69 6.11
N ASN A 116 -8.66 14.84 6.78
CA ASN A 116 -7.54 15.77 6.61
C ASN A 116 -6.17 15.17 6.99
N GLY A 117 -6.16 14.08 7.75
CA GLY A 117 -4.94 13.38 8.12
C GLY A 117 -4.20 12.75 6.94
N TYR A 118 -4.89 12.49 5.81
CA TYR A 118 -4.25 12.00 4.58
C TYR A 118 -3.20 12.99 4.05
N GLU A 119 -3.59 14.25 3.89
CA GLU A 119 -2.67 15.33 3.47
C GLU A 119 -1.50 15.48 4.44
N LEU A 120 -1.78 15.43 5.75
CA LEU A 120 -0.78 15.54 6.79
C LEU A 120 0.23 14.38 6.73
N ALA A 121 -0.25 13.14 6.59
CA ALA A 121 0.59 11.95 6.47
C ALA A 121 1.52 12.07 5.26
N TYR A 122 0.97 12.38 4.08
CA TYR A 122 1.73 12.54 2.85
C TYR A 122 2.77 13.65 2.95
N THR A 123 2.39 14.82 3.44
CA THR A 123 3.30 15.96 3.61
C THR A 123 4.43 15.63 4.57
N ASN A 124 4.13 14.91 5.66
CA ASN A 124 5.15 14.51 6.62
C ASN A 124 6.11 13.48 6.02
N GLU A 125 5.61 12.45 5.33
CA GLU A 125 6.44 11.46 4.67
C GLU A 125 7.40 12.07 3.63
N HIS A 126 6.94 13.04 2.84
CA HIS A 126 7.76 13.72 1.83
C HIS A 126 8.94 14.48 2.42
N ARG A 127 8.87 14.88 3.70
CA ARG A 127 10.00 15.49 4.41
C ARG A 127 11.07 14.46 4.80
N MET A 128 10.70 13.19 4.87
CA MET A 128 11.50 12.12 5.46
C MET A 128 12.06 11.14 4.42
N LEU A 129 11.41 11.05 3.27
CA LEU A 129 11.76 10.10 2.22
C LEU A 129 12.45 10.82 1.06
N ASP A 130 13.40 10.14 0.44
CA ASP A 130 13.79 10.42 -0.93
C ASP A 130 12.97 9.55 -1.87
N LEU A 131 12.34 10.16 -2.86
CA LEU A 131 11.58 9.44 -3.88
C LEU A 131 12.48 8.99 -5.04
N TYR A 132 13.69 9.53 -5.13
CA TYR A 132 14.64 9.19 -6.17
C TYR A 132 15.40 7.89 -5.83
N ASP A 133 15.25 6.88 -6.69
CA ASP A 133 16.00 5.64 -6.66
C ASP A 133 17.20 5.70 -7.61
N PRO A 134 18.45 5.84 -7.10
CA PRO A 134 19.64 5.93 -7.95
C PRO A 134 20.01 4.61 -8.63
N LEU A 135 19.45 3.47 -8.20
CA LEU A 135 19.71 2.18 -8.86
C LEU A 135 18.98 2.08 -10.19
N THR A 136 17.80 2.69 -10.28
CA THR A 136 16.94 2.65 -11.45
C THR A 136 16.82 3.99 -12.16
N ASN A 137 17.38 5.07 -11.58
CA ASN A 137 17.25 6.45 -12.05
C ASN A 137 15.76 6.85 -12.24
N ARG A 138 14.93 6.51 -11.25
CA ARG A 138 13.47 6.76 -11.23
C ARG A 138 13.11 7.59 -10.01
N THR A 139 12.17 8.50 -10.15
CA THR A 139 11.53 9.15 -9.00
C THR A 139 10.13 8.59 -8.84
N GLU A 140 9.87 7.90 -7.73
CA GLU A 140 8.57 7.26 -7.48
C GLU A 140 8.25 7.16 -6.00
N TYR A 141 7.00 7.46 -5.65
CA TYR A 141 6.52 7.29 -4.28
C TYR A 141 6.15 5.82 -4.04
N GLY A 142 7.12 5.01 -3.58
CA GLY A 142 6.99 3.55 -3.43
C GLY A 142 6.16 3.05 -2.24
N MET A 143 5.29 3.88 -1.65
CA MET A 143 4.46 3.50 -0.50
C MET A 143 3.15 2.85 -0.93
N LEU A 144 2.68 1.89 -0.12
CA LEU A 144 1.45 1.16 -0.36
C LEU A 144 0.39 1.58 0.66
N ASN A 145 -0.75 2.03 0.16
CA ASN A 145 -1.94 2.33 0.98
C ASN A 145 -3.05 1.30 0.70
N PHE A 146 -3.94 1.13 1.68
CA PHE A 146 -4.93 0.05 1.66
C PHE A 146 -6.16 0.41 2.48
N CYS A 147 -7.28 -0.25 2.17
CA CYS A 147 -8.53 -0.12 2.92
C CYS A 147 -8.61 -1.09 4.10
N ASN A 148 -8.07 -2.28 3.90
CA ASN A 148 -7.98 -3.35 4.88
C ASN A 148 -6.90 -4.34 4.42
N ASN A 149 -6.55 -5.32 5.26
CA ASN A 149 -5.62 -6.39 4.90
C ASN A 149 -5.86 -7.61 5.79
N HIS A 150 -5.00 -8.63 5.65
CA HIS A 150 -5.04 -9.88 6.39
C HIS A 150 -4.69 -9.80 7.89
N ASP A 151 -4.46 -8.61 8.46
CA ASP A 151 -4.24 -8.39 9.89
C ASP A 151 -5.29 -7.46 10.51
N ASN A 152 -6.19 -6.90 9.70
CA ASN A 152 -7.22 -5.95 10.12
C ASN A 152 -8.64 -6.49 9.84
N TRP A 153 -9.66 -5.73 10.21
CA TRP A 153 -11.05 -6.01 9.84
C TRP A 153 -11.29 -5.76 8.35
N ARG A 154 -12.23 -6.51 7.75
CA ARG A 154 -12.84 -6.09 6.47
C ARG A 154 -13.52 -4.75 6.68
N LEU A 155 -13.07 -3.69 6.01
CA LEU A 155 -13.67 -2.36 6.14
C LEU A 155 -15.18 -2.39 5.88
N GLN A 156 -15.61 -3.11 4.84
CA GLN A 156 -17.02 -3.32 4.51
C GLN A 156 -17.85 -3.91 5.68
N SER A 157 -17.27 -4.78 6.51
CA SER A 157 -17.99 -5.36 7.65
C SER A 157 -18.23 -4.36 8.79
N MET A 158 -17.44 -3.28 8.83
CA MET A 158 -17.48 -2.26 9.87
C MET A 158 -18.31 -1.03 9.47
N THR A 159 -18.48 -0.79 8.16
CA THR A 159 -19.15 0.40 7.63
C THR A 159 -20.31 0.02 6.71
N GLY A 160 -19.98 -0.55 5.55
CA GLY A 160 -20.87 -0.84 4.45
C GLY A 160 -20.18 -0.65 3.10
N ASN A 161 -20.90 -0.91 2.01
CA ASN A 161 -20.33 -0.82 0.65
C ASN A 161 -20.03 0.62 0.22
N ALA A 162 -20.75 1.61 0.70
CA ALA A 162 -20.57 2.99 0.27
C ALA A 162 -19.20 3.55 0.71
N GLU A 163 -18.90 3.43 2.00
CA GLU A 163 -17.63 3.86 2.60
C GLU A 163 -16.48 2.99 2.08
N PHE A 164 -16.72 1.70 1.88
CA PHE A 164 -15.72 0.82 1.30
C PHE A 164 -15.37 1.21 -0.15
N HIS A 165 -16.36 1.50 -1.00
CA HIS A 165 -16.11 1.98 -2.37
C HIS A 165 -15.45 3.37 -2.38
N MET A 166 -15.80 4.25 -1.44
CA MET A 166 -15.09 5.52 -1.25
C MET A 166 -13.61 5.28 -0.91
N CYS A 167 -13.31 4.36 0.01
CA CYS A 167 -11.95 4.00 0.34
C CYS A 167 -11.17 3.47 -0.88
N LEU A 168 -11.79 2.59 -1.67
CA LEU A 168 -11.19 2.07 -2.90
C LEU A 168 -10.85 3.17 -3.90
N ALA A 169 -11.74 4.15 -4.07
CA ALA A 169 -11.48 5.30 -4.94
C ALA A 169 -10.30 6.14 -4.40
N VAL A 170 -10.29 6.45 -3.10
CA VAL A 170 -9.20 7.21 -2.46
C VAL A 170 -7.86 6.50 -2.66
N ILE A 171 -7.72 5.22 -2.30
CA ILE A 171 -6.44 4.52 -2.43
C ILE A 171 -6.01 4.40 -3.90
N THR A 172 -6.97 4.21 -4.82
CA THR A 172 -6.68 4.07 -6.25
C THR A 172 -6.10 5.35 -6.85
N PHE A 173 -6.53 6.52 -6.38
CA PHE A 173 -6.04 7.79 -6.90
C PHE A 173 -5.01 8.46 -6.01
N TRP A 174 -4.78 8.02 -4.78
CA TRP A 174 -3.69 8.53 -3.95
C TRP A 174 -2.30 8.18 -4.54
N PRO A 175 -1.26 9.03 -4.33
CA PRO A 175 0.10 8.70 -4.72
C PRO A 175 0.59 7.36 -4.18
N GLY A 176 1.44 6.70 -4.96
CA GLY A 176 1.97 5.38 -4.63
C GLY A 176 1.12 4.24 -5.12
N ILE A 177 1.21 3.08 -4.47
CA ILE A 177 0.72 1.81 -5.00
C ILE A 177 -0.54 1.39 -4.22
N PRO A 178 -1.73 1.38 -4.84
CA PRO A 178 -2.94 0.88 -4.19
C PRO A 178 -2.81 -0.62 -3.91
N LEU A 179 -3.04 -1.01 -2.66
CA LEU A 179 -3.04 -2.40 -2.21
C LEU A 179 -4.48 -2.84 -1.92
N HIS A 180 -4.99 -3.72 -2.78
CA HIS A 180 -6.27 -4.40 -2.58
C HIS A 180 -6.08 -5.72 -1.85
N TYR A 181 -7.04 -6.10 -1.01
CA TYR A 181 -7.02 -7.37 -0.31
C TYR A 181 -8.04 -8.34 -0.89
N ALA A 182 -7.61 -9.54 -1.26
CA ALA A 182 -8.46 -10.52 -1.93
C ALA A 182 -9.79 -10.76 -1.20
N GLY A 183 -10.88 -10.81 -1.96
CA GLY A 183 -12.25 -10.92 -1.44
C GLY A 183 -12.99 -9.59 -1.34
N ASP A 184 -12.27 -8.47 -1.32
CA ASP A 184 -12.84 -7.12 -1.41
C ASP A 184 -13.65 -6.94 -2.71
N GLU A 185 -13.18 -7.54 -3.79
CA GLU A 185 -13.85 -7.57 -5.09
C GLU A 185 -15.11 -8.45 -5.12
N GLN A 186 -15.33 -9.23 -4.06
CA GLN A 186 -16.39 -10.23 -3.91
C GLN A 186 -17.37 -9.91 -2.78
N ASP A 187 -17.24 -8.73 -2.18
CA ASP A 187 -18.05 -8.23 -1.07
C ASP A 187 -17.84 -8.99 0.25
N PHE A 188 -16.65 -9.54 0.48
CA PHE A 188 -16.34 -10.26 1.73
C PHE A 188 -16.44 -9.34 2.95
N ASN A 189 -17.20 -9.79 3.95
CA ASN A 189 -17.66 -8.93 5.03
C ASN A 189 -17.74 -9.64 6.39
N THR A 190 -16.89 -10.66 6.63
CA THR A 190 -16.95 -11.35 7.92
C THR A 190 -16.54 -10.42 9.07
N PRO A 191 -17.37 -10.29 10.12
CA PRO A 191 -17.06 -9.43 11.24
C PRO A 191 -15.94 -10.03 12.10
N GLY A 192 -15.07 -9.17 12.63
CA GLY A 192 -13.95 -9.56 13.48
C GLY A 192 -12.58 -9.31 12.85
N THR A 193 -11.53 -9.47 13.67
CA THR A 193 -10.16 -9.21 13.23
C THR A 193 -9.57 -10.42 12.54
N ALA A 194 -8.65 -10.17 11.60
CA ALA A 194 -7.88 -11.24 11.00
C ALA A 194 -6.86 -11.91 11.93
N LEU A 195 -6.52 -11.27 13.05
CA LEU A 195 -5.72 -11.89 14.11
C LEU A 195 -6.47 -13.05 14.80
N ASP A 196 -7.80 -12.97 14.87
CA ASP A 196 -8.66 -14.03 15.40
C ASP A 196 -9.08 -15.05 14.32
N GLY A 197 -8.54 -14.94 13.11
CA GLY A 197 -8.86 -15.79 11.97
C GLY A 197 -10.08 -15.34 11.15
N TRP A 198 -10.72 -14.22 11.50
CA TRP A 198 -11.76 -13.59 10.67
C TRP A 198 -11.14 -12.85 9.48
N ALA A 199 -11.94 -12.26 8.59
CA ALA A 199 -11.42 -11.46 7.46
C ALA A 199 -10.31 -12.15 6.62
N ARG A 200 -10.28 -13.49 6.61
CA ARG A 200 -9.35 -14.35 5.87
C ARG A 200 -10.15 -15.40 5.09
N GLU A 201 -11.25 -14.93 4.52
CA GLU A 201 -12.18 -15.81 3.84
C GLU A 201 -11.56 -16.44 2.59
N GLU A 202 -12.00 -17.65 2.29
CA GLU A 202 -11.54 -18.41 1.12
C GLU A 202 -12.23 -17.87 -0.13
N LEU A 203 -11.48 -17.68 -1.23
CA LEU A 203 -12.08 -17.31 -2.52
C LEU A 203 -12.81 -18.48 -3.17
N GLY A 204 -12.32 -19.70 -2.92
CA GLY A 204 -13.03 -20.91 -3.26
C GLY A 204 -14.16 -21.25 -2.27
N VAL A 205 -14.88 -22.32 -2.58
CA VAL A 205 -15.94 -22.84 -1.69
C VAL A 205 -15.32 -23.42 -0.42
N SER A 206 -15.80 -22.96 0.75
CA SER A 206 -15.36 -23.48 2.05
C SER A 206 -16.55 -23.71 2.99
N MET A 207 -16.60 -24.92 3.57
CA MET A 207 -17.60 -25.25 4.59
C MET A 207 -17.46 -24.40 5.87
N ALA A 208 -16.27 -23.88 6.16
CA ALA A 208 -16.05 -23.03 7.32
C ALA A 208 -16.82 -21.70 7.20
N TRP A 209 -16.84 -21.12 6.01
CA TRP A 209 -17.51 -19.84 5.75
C TRP A 209 -19.02 -20.00 5.50
N GLN A 210 -19.46 -21.15 4.97
CA GLN A 210 -20.87 -21.52 4.90
C GLN A 210 -21.58 -21.52 6.26
N ALA A 211 -20.88 -21.92 7.32
CA ALA A 211 -21.45 -21.94 8.67
C ALA A 211 -21.58 -20.53 9.30
N MET A 212 -20.91 -19.53 8.72
CA MET A 212 -20.76 -18.20 9.29
C MET A 212 -21.59 -17.17 8.52
N ARG A 213 -22.89 -17.10 8.79
CA ARG A 213 -23.78 -16.17 8.10
C ARG A 213 -23.49 -14.71 8.48
N THR A 214 -23.12 -13.89 7.50
CA THR A 214 -22.79 -12.46 7.68
C THR A 214 -23.88 -11.53 7.12
N THR A 215 -24.77 -12.04 6.26
CA THR A 215 -25.90 -11.29 5.68
C THR A 215 -27.20 -12.08 5.76
N SER A 216 -28.33 -11.47 5.37
CA SER A 216 -29.59 -12.20 5.20
C SER A 216 -29.50 -13.30 4.14
N ASP A 217 -28.60 -13.18 3.17
CA ASP A 217 -28.55 -14.08 2.02
C ASP A 217 -27.50 -15.18 2.18
N GLY A 218 -26.71 -15.13 3.26
CA GLY A 218 -25.62 -16.07 3.51
C GLY A 218 -24.32 -15.35 3.88
N ASN A 219 -23.19 -16.04 3.69
CA ASN A 219 -21.88 -15.40 3.71
C ASN A 219 -21.42 -15.17 2.27
N PRO A 220 -21.01 -13.96 1.84
CA PRO A 220 -20.47 -13.76 0.50
C PRO A 220 -19.34 -14.75 0.12
N ALA A 221 -18.58 -15.27 1.09
CA ALA A 221 -17.55 -16.28 0.91
C ALA A 221 -18.05 -17.75 0.87
N ASP A 222 -19.37 -17.99 0.85
CA ASP A 222 -19.94 -19.35 0.87
C ASP A 222 -20.08 -20.02 -0.53
N VAL A 223 -19.68 -19.29 -1.58
CA VAL A 223 -19.70 -19.72 -2.99
C VAL A 223 -18.31 -19.69 -3.64
N ASP A 224 -18.24 -20.11 -4.90
CA ASP A 224 -17.08 -19.85 -5.76
C ASP A 224 -17.04 -18.36 -6.11
N ASN A 225 -16.05 -17.66 -5.57
CA ASN A 225 -15.89 -16.21 -5.69
C ASN A 225 -14.84 -15.81 -6.73
N PHE A 226 -14.52 -16.66 -7.70
CA PHE A 226 -13.81 -16.26 -8.93
C PHE A 226 -14.76 -15.55 -9.92
N ASP A 227 -15.68 -14.71 -9.43
CA ASP A 227 -16.72 -14.03 -10.21
C ASP A 227 -16.29 -12.61 -10.63
N MET A 228 -15.89 -12.48 -11.90
CA MET A 228 -15.52 -11.20 -12.50
C MET A 228 -16.73 -10.33 -12.89
N THR A 229 -17.96 -10.78 -12.63
CA THR A 229 -19.21 -10.08 -12.95
C THR A 229 -19.83 -9.34 -11.78
N LYS A 230 -19.36 -9.60 -10.55
CA LYS A 230 -19.78 -8.89 -9.33
C LYS A 230 -19.63 -7.38 -9.47
N ALA A 231 -20.52 -6.65 -8.79
CA ALA A 231 -20.56 -5.20 -8.82
C ALA A 231 -19.25 -4.59 -8.28
N SER A 232 -18.75 -5.08 -7.14
CA SER A 232 -17.50 -4.62 -6.54
C SER A 232 -16.27 -4.97 -7.38
N TYR A 233 -16.22 -6.17 -7.99
CA TYR A 233 -15.20 -6.51 -8.99
C TYR A 233 -15.17 -5.50 -10.14
N ARG A 234 -16.34 -5.23 -10.75
CA ARG A 234 -16.44 -4.26 -11.86
C ARG A 234 -16.13 -2.83 -11.41
N HIS A 235 -16.41 -2.48 -10.16
CA HIS A 235 -16.05 -1.19 -9.59
C HIS A 235 -14.53 -1.04 -9.50
N ILE A 236 -13.83 -1.99 -8.88
CA ILE A 236 -12.36 -2.02 -8.82
C ILE A 236 -11.74 -2.05 -10.23
N GLN A 237 -12.31 -2.82 -11.15
CA GLN A 237 -11.89 -2.86 -12.55
C GLN A 237 -11.95 -1.47 -13.20
N ARG A 238 -13.04 -0.72 -12.99
CA ARG A 238 -13.21 0.64 -13.52
C ARG A 238 -12.21 1.61 -12.89
N LEU A 239 -12.03 1.57 -11.58
CA LEU A 239 -11.04 2.40 -10.87
C LEU A 239 -9.63 2.13 -11.41
N ASN A 240 -9.25 0.87 -11.58
CA ASN A 240 -7.96 0.50 -12.15
C ASN A 240 -7.80 0.91 -13.62
N ALA A 241 -8.88 0.89 -14.41
CA ALA A 241 -8.86 1.40 -15.78
C ALA A 241 -8.63 2.91 -15.82
N LEU A 242 -9.34 3.67 -14.97
CA LEU A 242 -9.15 5.12 -14.84
C LEU A 242 -7.73 5.45 -14.36
N ARG A 243 -7.21 4.73 -13.36
CA ARG A 243 -5.84 4.93 -12.89
C ARG A 243 -4.83 4.72 -14.02
N ARG A 244 -4.98 3.68 -14.85
CA ARG A 244 -4.09 3.46 -15.99
C ARG A 244 -4.20 4.55 -17.06
N GLU A 245 -5.41 5.03 -17.33
CA GLU A 245 -5.65 6.07 -18.34
C GLU A 245 -4.99 7.40 -17.94
N TYR A 246 -5.22 7.85 -16.70
CA TYR A 246 -4.80 9.18 -16.27
C TYR A 246 -3.44 9.21 -15.54
N LEU A 247 -3.03 8.09 -14.94
CA LEU A 247 -1.85 7.98 -14.07
C LEU A 247 -0.95 6.79 -14.47
N GLY A 248 -1.13 6.25 -15.69
CA GLY A 248 -0.33 5.12 -16.19
C GLY A 248 1.11 5.50 -16.57
N ALA A 249 1.42 6.79 -16.67
CA ALA A 249 2.79 7.28 -16.79
C ALA A 249 3.49 7.19 -15.43
N PHE A 250 3.96 6.00 -15.09
CA PHE A 250 4.82 5.78 -13.92
C PHE A 250 6.17 6.52 -14.08
N GLU A 251 6.96 6.66 -13.00
CA GLU A 251 8.36 7.14 -13.00
C GLU A 251 8.58 8.65 -13.09
N ARG A 252 7.52 9.45 -13.01
CA ARG A 252 7.60 10.91 -13.05
C ARG A 252 7.15 11.48 -11.71
N GLU A 253 8.06 12.17 -11.04
CA GLU A 253 7.79 12.87 -9.77
C GLU A 253 6.54 13.75 -9.85
N GLU A 254 6.36 14.43 -11.00
CA GLU A 254 5.22 15.31 -11.26
C GLU A 254 3.86 14.61 -11.12
N CYS A 255 3.78 13.30 -11.38
CA CYS A 255 2.54 12.51 -11.29
C CYS A 255 2.11 12.22 -9.85
N ASP A 256 3.05 12.27 -8.90
CA ASP A 256 2.78 12.00 -7.50
C ASP A 256 2.48 13.29 -6.72
N VAL A 257 2.77 14.47 -7.27
CA VAL A 257 2.45 15.75 -6.62
C VAL A 257 0.95 15.93 -6.42
N LEU A 258 0.55 16.20 -5.18
CA LEU A 258 -0.82 16.53 -4.80
C LEU A 258 -1.04 18.05 -4.75
N HIS A 259 -2.18 18.48 -5.28
CA HIS A 259 -2.72 19.82 -5.12
C HIS A 259 -4.00 19.76 -4.29
N TYR A 260 -4.06 20.59 -3.25
CA TYR A 260 -5.21 20.70 -2.36
C TYR A 260 -5.93 22.04 -2.60
N PRO A 261 -7.24 22.13 -2.29
CA PRO A 261 -7.93 23.42 -2.32
C PRO A 261 -7.29 24.41 -1.33
N PRO A 262 -7.32 25.72 -1.62
CA PRO A 262 -6.71 26.74 -0.76
C PRO A 262 -7.40 26.86 0.60
N GLU A 263 -8.69 26.52 0.68
CA GLU A 263 -9.46 26.44 1.92
C GLU A 263 -9.84 24.98 2.16
N ASN A 264 -9.57 24.51 3.39
CA ASN A 264 -10.00 23.19 3.81
C ASN A 264 -11.53 23.18 3.97
N ILE A 265 -12.19 22.22 3.33
CA ILE A 265 -13.62 21.99 3.52
C ILE A 265 -13.76 20.94 4.62
N PRO A 266 -14.44 21.25 5.75
CA PRO A 266 -14.64 20.29 6.82
C PRO A 266 -15.21 18.98 6.27
N ASP A 267 -14.69 17.86 6.77
CA ASP A 267 -15.19 16.51 6.50
C ASP A 267 -15.04 16.03 5.05
N VAL A 268 -14.32 16.77 4.20
CA VAL A 268 -14.12 16.44 2.79
C VAL A 268 -12.62 16.38 2.46
N LEU A 269 -12.17 15.22 1.99
CA LEU A 269 -10.86 15.08 1.36
C LEU A 269 -10.98 15.43 -0.11
N ILE A 270 -10.28 16.48 -0.54
CA ILE A 270 -10.17 16.85 -1.96
C ILE A 270 -8.70 16.91 -2.33
N PHE A 271 -8.31 16.18 -3.37
CA PHE A 271 -6.97 16.30 -3.93
C PHE A 271 -6.99 16.20 -5.44
N THR A 272 -6.06 16.91 -6.07
CA THR A 272 -5.84 16.85 -7.51
C THR A 272 -4.43 16.38 -7.80
N ARG A 273 -4.28 15.44 -8.72
CA ARG A 273 -2.97 14.94 -9.17
C ARG A 273 -2.97 14.66 -10.66
N GLY A 274 -1.80 14.64 -11.26
CA GLY A 274 -1.63 14.25 -12.66
C GLY A 274 -0.27 14.70 -13.19
N CYS A 275 0.25 13.95 -14.14
CA CYS A 275 1.57 14.17 -14.72
C CYS A 275 1.68 15.48 -15.52
N THR A 276 0.55 15.96 -16.04
CA THR A 276 0.43 17.23 -16.75
C THR A 276 -0.89 17.92 -16.38
N PRO A 277 -1.05 19.24 -16.60
CA PRO A 277 -2.31 19.93 -16.33
C PRO A 277 -3.53 19.32 -17.04
N ALA A 278 -3.34 18.71 -18.22
CA ALA A 278 -4.42 18.10 -19.00
C ALA A 278 -4.83 16.70 -18.49
N GLU A 279 -3.95 16.04 -17.75
CA GLU A 279 -4.15 14.70 -17.19
C GLU A 279 -4.52 14.74 -15.70
N ARG A 280 -4.83 15.93 -15.17
CA ARG A 280 -5.19 16.09 -13.76
C ARG A 280 -6.55 15.47 -13.47
N VAL A 281 -6.57 14.62 -12.44
CA VAL A 281 -7.77 14.03 -11.85
C VAL A 281 -7.98 14.67 -10.48
N THR A 282 -9.18 15.21 -10.26
CA THR A 282 -9.64 15.66 -8.95
C THR A 282 -10.51 14.58 -8.35
N VAL A 283 -10.19 14.19 -7.12
CA VAL A 283 -10.94 13.25 -6.28
C VAL A 283 -11.44 13.98 -5.05
#